data_AF-W1XGD3-F1
#
_entry.id   AF-W1XGD3-F1
#
_cell.length_a   1.000
_cell.length_b   1.000
_cell.length_c   1.000
_cell.angle_alpha   90.00
_cell.angle_beta   90.00
_cell.angle_gamma   90.00
#
_symmetry.space_group_name_H-M   'P 1'
#
loop_
_entity.id
_entity.type
_entity.pdbx_description
1 polymer ?
#
loop_
_entity_poly.entity_id
_entity_poly.type
_entity_poly.pdbx_seq_one_letter_code
_entity_poly.pdbx_strand_id
1 'polypeptide(L)'
;EGISGEASSLAGTLGLGKLIVLYDSNNISIEGSTDIAFREDVAKRYEAYGWQVLKVSDGNDIDVISKAIDEAKAEVVKPTLIICST
;
A
#
# COMPACT_ATOMS: atom_id res chain seq x y z
N GLU A 1 -10.43 -2.73 7.94
CA GLU A 1 -10.99 -4.09 8.07
C GLU A 1 -9.95 -5.09 8.55
N GLY A 2 -10.33 -6.00 9.46
CA GLY A 2 -9.40 -7.01 10.00
C GLY A 2 -8.94 -8.03 8.96
N ILE A 3 -9.85 -8.44 8.06
CA ILE A 3 -9.58 -9.46 7.03
C ILE A 3 -8.45 -9.05 6.07
N SER A 4 -8.31 -7.75 5.76
CA SER A 4 -7.21 -7.29 4.91
C SER A 4 -5.86 -7.38 5.62
N GLY A 5 -5.83 -7.22 6.95
CA GLY A 5 -4.63 -7.44 7.76
C GLY A 5 -4.18 -8.90 7.75
N GLU A 6 -5.11 -9.83 7.97
CA GLU A 6 -4.83 -11.28 7.90
C GLU A 6 -4.32 -11.71 6.53
N ALA A 7 -5.02 -11.31 5.46
CA ALA A 7 -4.62 -11.63 4.09
C ALA A 7 -3.26 -11.00 3.74
N SER A 8 -3.01 -9.77 4.17
CA SER A 8 -1.73 -9.09 3.89
C SER A 8 -0.57 -9.74 4.65
N SER A 9 -0.78 -10.15 5.90
CA SER A 9 0.21 -10.91 6.68
C SER A 9 0.56 -12.23 6.00
N LEU A 10 -0.44 -12.97 5.50
CA LEU A 10 -0.22 -14.21 4.78
C LEU A 10 0.51 -13.97 3.45
N ALA A 11 0.14 -12.94 2.69
CA ALA A 11 0.78 -12.62 1.41
C ALA A 11 2.27 -12.28 1.58
N GLY A 12 2.63 -11.56 2.65
CA GLY A 12 4.03 -11.30 2.99
C GLY A 12 4.78 -12.56 3.40
N THR A 13 4.14 -13.41 4.20
CA THR A 13 4.70 -14.72 4.62
C THR A 13 4.96 -15.65 3.43
N LEU A 14 4.05 -15.67 2.45
CA LEU A 14 4.16 -16.49 1.24
C LEU A 14 5.06 -15.88 0.15
N GLY A 15 5.53 -14.63 0.34
CA GLY A 15 6.38 -13.95 -0.63
C GLY A 15 5.71 -13.79 -2.00
N LEU A 16 4.47 -13.31 -2.02
CA LEU A 16 3.71 -13.15 -3.26
C LEU A 16 4.19 -11.96 -4.11
N GLY A 17 5.41 -12.03 -4.67
CA GLY A 17 6.06 -10.95 -5.41
C GLY A 17 5.39 -10.47 -6.70
N LYS A 18 4.26 -11.06 -7.09
CA LYS A 18 3.43 -10.59 -8.20
C LYS A 18 2.18 -9.84 -7.74
N LEU A 19 1.92 -9.79 -6.44
CA LEU A 19 0.83 -9.04 -5.85
C LEU A 19 1.27 -7.59 -5.65
N ILE A 20 0.64 -6.69 -6.39
CA ILE A 20 0.84 -5.25 -6.28
C ILE A 20 -0.50 -4.63 -5.92
N VAL A 21 -0.56 -3.89 -4.81
CA VAL A 21 -1.75 -3.18 -4.33
C VAL A 21 -1.49 -1.69 -4.43
N LEU A 22 -2.38 -0.96 -5.10
CA LEU A 22 -2.42 0.49 -5.08
C LEU A 22 -3.42 0.91 -4.00
N TYR A 23 -2.95 1.67 -3.02
CA TYR A 23 -3.76 2.19 -1.92
C TYR A 23 -4.06 3.67 -2.15
N ASP A 24 -5.33 3.96 -2.42
CA ASP A 24 -5.87 5.32 -2.51
C ASP A 24 -5.90 5.97 -1.11
N SER A 25 -4.97 6.89 -0.87
CA SER A 25 -4.74 7.54 0.42
C SER A 25 -5.21 8.99 0.38
N ASN A 26 -6.52 9.19 0.28
CA ASN A 26 -7.17 10.50 0.18
C ASN A 26 -7.57 11.14 1.53
N ASN A 27 -7.30 10.47 2.67
CA ASN A 27 -7.63 10.91 4.03
C ASN A 27 -9.13 11.15 4.31
N ILE A 28 -10.03 10.59 3.49
CA ILE A 28 -11.49 10.74 3.61
C ILE A 28 -12.18 9.38 3.73
N SER A 29 -13.22 9.34 4.55
CA SER A 29 -14.19 8.26 4.67
C SER A 29 -15.61 8.83 4.59
N ILE A 30 -16.65 8.00 4.72
CA ILE A 30 -18.05 8.46 4.74
C ILE A 30 -18.31 9.44 5.89
N GLU A 31 -17.67 9.22 7.05
CA GLU A 31 -17.80 10.07 8.24
C GLU A 31 -16.90 11.32 8.18
N GLY A 32 -16.26 11.60 7.05
CA GLY A 32 -15.34 12.71 6.85
C GLY A 32 -13.88 12.29 7.01
N SER A 33 -13.05 13.16 7.59
CA SER A 33 -11.60 12.93 7.74
C SER A 33 -11.30 11.62 8.47
N THR A 34 -10.33 10.85 7.96
CA THR A 34 -9.89 9.60 8.59
C THR A 34 -9.34 9.80 10.00
N ASP A 35 -8.82 10.98 10.35
CA ASP A 35 -8.21 11.28 11.65
C ASP A 35 -9.14 11.04 12.85
N ILE A 36 -10.46 11.04 12.63
CA ILE A 36 -11.46 10.79 13.67
C ILE A 36 -11.41 9.36 14.22
N ALA A 37 -10.96 8.39 13.41
CA ALA A 37 -11.02 6.96 13.74
C ALA A 37 -9.82 6.13 13.24
N PHE A 38 -8.93 6.71 12.43
CA PHE A 38 -7.83 5.99 11.78
C PHE A 38 -6.56 6.85 11.76
N ARG A 39 -5.58 6.49 12.60
CA ARG A 39 -4.35 7.27 12.84
C ARG A 39 -3.08 6.41 12.84
N GLU A 40 -3.19 5.17 12.39
CA GLU A 40 -2.05 4.27 12.32
C GLU A 40 -1.13 4.60 11.14
N ASP A 41 0.11 4.12 11.24
CA ASP A 41 1.07 4.20 10.13
C ASP A 41 0.92 2.94 9.25
N VAL A 42 0.10 3.07 8.21
CA VAL A 42 -0.17 1.96 7.26
C VAL A 42 1.11 1.46 6.62
N ALA A 43 2.02 2.36 6.25
CA ALA A 43 3.30 2.00 5.66
C ALA A 43 4.09 1.07 6.60
N LYS A 44 4.27 1.47 7.87
CA LYS A 44 4.96 0.64 8.86
C LYS A 44 4.28 -0.68 9.14
N ARG A 45 2.94 -0.73 9.15
CA ARG A 45 2.21 -1.99 9.32
C ARG A 45 2.50 -2.97 8.18
N TYR A 46 2.55 -2.48 6.94
CA TYR A 46 2.87 -3.31 5.77
C TYR A 46 4.35 -3.71 5.71
N GLU A 47 5.27 -2.81 6.07
CA GLU A 47 6.69 -3.15 6.25
C GLU A 47 6.85 -4.29 7.27
N ALA A 48 6.12 -4.25 8.39
CA ALA A 48 6.12 -5.29 9.41
C ALA A 48 5.57 -6.64 8.92
N TYR A 49 4.63 -6.62 7.96
CA TYR A 49 4.17 -7.84 7.28
C TYR A 49 5.16 -8.39 6.24
N GLY A 50 6.26 -7.70 5.96
CA GLY A 50 7.27 -8.11 4.98
C GLY A 50 6.97 -7.65 3.55
N TRP A 51 6.21 -6.58 3.38
CA TRP A 51 5.93 -6.00 2.06
C TRP A 51 7.01 -5.00 1.63
N GLN A 52 7.17 -4.82 0.33
CA GLN A 52 7.76 -3.59 -0.21
C GLN A 52 6.71 -2.48 -0.09
N VAL A 53 7.12 -1.30 0.38
CA VAL A 53 6.23 -0.14 0.48
C VAL A 53 6.81 1.01 -0.34
N LEU A 54 6.03 1.47 -1.32
CA LEU A 54 6.35 2.61 -2.17
C LEU A 54 5.35 3.74 -1.90
N LYS A 55 5.78 4.99 -2.07
CA LYS A 55 4.92 6.17 -1.87
C LYS A 55 4.93 7.03 -3.12
N VAL A 56 3.74 7.36 -3.60
CA VAL A 56 3.48 8.31 -4.68
C VAL A 56 2.84 9.53 -4.03
N SER A 57 3.55 10.67 -4.07
CA SER A 57 3.11 11.91 -3.44
C SER A 57 2.00 12.63 -4.21
N ASP A 58 1.87 12.37 -5.50
CA ASP A 58 0.79 12.88 -6.35
C ASP A 58 0.16 11.72 -7.13
N GLY A 59 -0.98 11.23 -6.65
CA GLY A 59 -1.76 10.16 -7.26
C GLY A 59 -2.49 10.56 -8.54
N ASN A 60 -2.35 11.81 -9.00
CA ASN A 60 -2.84 12.26 -10.30
C ASN A 60 -1.73 12.28 -11.37
N ASP A 61 -0.47 12.12 -10.98
CA ASP A 61 0.67 12.01 -11.91
C ASP A 61 0.85 10.56 -12.37
N ILE A 62 0.37 10.29 -13.59
CA ILE A 62 0.42 8.97 -14.22
C ILE A 62 1.86 8.47 -14.45
N ASP A 63 2.81 9.37 -14.68
CA ASP A 63 4.21 9.00 -14.94
C ASP A 63 4.88 8.56 -13.64
N VAL A 64 4.57 9.22 -12.52
CA VAL A 64 5.05 8.83 -11.19
C VAL A 64 4.43 7.50 -10.77
N ILE A 65 3.13 7.29 -11.00
CA ILE A 65 2.48 6.00 -10.73
C ILE A 65 3.11 4.89 -11.58
N SER A 66 3.33 5.13 -12.88
CA SER A 66 3.93 4.12 -13.77
C SER A 66 5.31 3.71 -13.29
N LYS A 67 6.15 4.67 -12.86
CA LYS A 67 7.48 4.37 -12.31
C LYS A 67 7.39 3.53 -11.03
N ALA A 68 6.45 3.85 -10.13
CA ALA A 68 6.25 3.08 -8.91
C ALA A 68 5.78 1.65 -9.21
N ILE A 69 4.92 1.45 -10.22
CA ILE A 69 4.51 0.11 -10.67
C ILE A 69 5.69 -0.66 -11.27
N ASP A 70 6.57 -0.01 -12.03
CA ASP A 70 7.74 -0.66 -12.59
C ASP A 70 8.76 -1.05 -11.51
N GLU A 71 8.95 -0.21 -10.49
CA GLU A 71 9.73 -0.55 -9.29
C GLU A 71 9.10 -1.71 -8.51
N ALA A 72 7.76 -1.72 -8.37
CA ALA A 72 7.04 -2.81 -7.72
C ALA A 72 7.21 -4.14 -8.45
N LYS A 73 7.20 -4.14 -9.79
CA LYS A 73 7.43 -5.34 -10.61
C LYS A 73 8.87 -5.86 -10.54
N ALA A 74 9.83 -5.00 -10.20
CA ALA A 74 11.23 -5.39 -10.06
C ALA A 74 11.50 -6.15 -8.75
N GLU A 75 10.66 -5.95 -7.74
CA GLU A 75 10.63 -6.79 -6.54
C GLU A 75 9.88 -8.09 -6.86
N VAL A 76 10.52 -9.23 -6.61
CA VAL A 76 10.01 -10.56 -7.00
C VAL A 76 9.82 -11.50 -5.81
N VAL A 77 10.27 -11.10 -4.62
CA VAL A 77 10.25 -11.89 -3.38
C VAL A 77 9.15 -11.42 -2.43
N LYS A 78 8.79 -10.13 -2.47
CA LYS A 78 7.80 -9.53 -1.56
C LYS A 78 6.61 -8.98 -2.32
N PRO A 79 5.38 -9.09 -1.79
CA PRO A 79 4.26 -8.30 -2.30
C PRO A 79 4.52 -6.80 -2.09
N THR A 80 3.90 -5.96 -2.93
CA THR A 80 4.14 -4.51 -2.92
C THR A 80 2.87 -3.71 -2.63
N LEU A 81 2.98 -2.75 -1.71
CA LEU A 81 1.99 -1.72 -1.46
C LEU A 81 2.50 -0.40 -2.02
N ILE A 82 1.75 0.22 -2.93
CA ILE A 82 2.01 1.56 -3.44
C ILE A 82 0.96 2.49 -2.82
N ILE A 83 1.39 3.40 -1.96
CA ILE A 83 0.52 4.39 -1.31
C ILE A 83 0.44 5.63 -2.20
N CYS A 84 -0.72 5.88 -2.78
CA CYS A 84 -0.96 7.04 -3.65
C CYS A 84 -1.69 8.11 -2.85
N SER A 85 -1.05 9.26 -2.65
CA SER A 85 -1.70 10.42 -2.01
C SER A 85 -2.54 11.15 -3.05
N THR A 86 -3.83 11.29 -2.78
CA THR A 86 -4.86 11.81 -3.72
C THR A 86 -5.73 12.88 -3.07
#